data_AF-A0A2S0Q5E8-F1
#
_entry.id   AF-A0A2S0Q5E8-F1
#
_cell.length_a   1.000
_cell.length_b   1.000
_cell.length_c   1.000
_cell.angle_alpha   90.00
_cell.angle_beta   90.00
_cell.angle_gamma   90.00
#
_symmetry.space_group_name_H-M   'P 1'
#
loop_
_entity.id
_entity.type
_entity.pdbx_description
1 polymer ?
#
loop_
_entity_poly.entity_id
_entity_poly.type
_entity_poly.pdbx_seq_one_letter_code
_entity_poly.pdbx_strand_id
1 'polypeptide(L)'
;MKSEHNFPSNQLVLSNSLPLTWERIVPNQTANDSASQKFLDLHFGRYKTASSYVTDKKVLDIACGSGYGSRILRLAGAKSVVGVSR
;
A
#
# COMPACT_ATOMS: atom_id res chain seq x y z
N MET A 1 35.17 -37.60 -0.46
CA MET A 1 33.85 -37.11 -0.93
C MET A 1 33.66 -35.70 -0.40
N LYS A 2 33.81 -34.70 -1.26
CA LYS A 2 33.50 -33.29 -0.93
C LYS A 2 32.07 -33.07 -1.45
N SER A 3 31.13 -32.77 -0.55
CA SER A 3 29.76 -32.42 -0.93
C SER A 3 29.76 -30.99 -1.45
N GLU A 4 29.70 -30.83 -2.77
CA GLU A 4 29.52 -29.54 -3.40
C GLU A 4 28.07 -29.08 -3.17
N HIS A 5 27.91 -28.06 -2.33
CA HIS A 5 26.66 -27.32 -2.21
C HIS A 5 26.45 -26.54 -3.51
N ASN A 6 25.65 -27.12 -4.41
CA ASN A 6 25.24 -26.46 -5.63
C ASN A 6 24.18 -25.38 -5.31
N PHE A 7 24.64 -24.17 -4.98
CA PHE A 7 23.79 -22.99 -4.99
C PHE A 7 23.61 -22.56 -6.44
N PRO A 8 22.39 -22.59 -7.02
CA PRO A 8 22.19 -22.09 -8.37
C PRO A 8 22.43 -20.58 -8.35
N SER A 9 23.50 -20.20 -9.04
CA SER A 9 23.80 -18.83 -9.36
C SER A 9 22.80 -18.32 -10.40
N ASN A 10 22.31 -17.11 -10.16
CA ASN A 10 21.80 -16.18 -11.16
C ASN A 10 20.35 -16.36 -11.64
N GLN A 11 19.44 -15.69 -10.94
CA GLN A 11 18.58 -14.74 -11.64
C GLN A 11 18.37 -13.54 -10.72
N LEU A 12 19.04 -12.42 -11.04
CA LEU A 12 18.65 -11.11 -10.52
C LEU A 12 17.23 -10.87 -11.02
N VAL A 13 16.24 -11.24 -10.21
CA VAL A 13 14.85 -10.93 -10.47
C VAL A 13 14.74 -9.42 -10.38
N LEU A 14 14.67 -8.75 -11.52
CA LEU A 14 14.19 -7.38 -11.65
C LEU A 14 12.68 -7.34 -11.35
N SER A 15 12.24 -7.90 -10.22
CA SER A 15 10.89 -7.73 -9.73
C SER A 15 10.92 -6.55 -8.78
N ASN A 16 10.69 -5.36 -9.31
CA ASN A 16 10.24 -4.22 -8.51
C ASN A 16 8.86 -4.50 -7.83
N SER A 17 8.29 -5.69 -8.00
CA SER A 17 7.10 -6.16 -7.31
C SER A 17 7.48 -6.90 -6.03
N LEU A 18 7.06 -6.34 -4.90
CA LEU A 18 7.01 -7.05 -3.63
C LEU A 18 6.11 -8.31 -3.78
N PRO A 19 6.35 -9.38 -3.01
CA PRO A 19 5.47 -10.54 -3.02
C PRO A 19 4.03 -10.11 -2.69
N LEU A 20 3.05 -10.66 -3.39
CA LEU A 20 1.64 -10.40 -3.13
C LEU A 20 1.23 -11.13 -1.85
N THR A 21 1.37 -10.48 -0.69
CA THR A 21 1.03 -11.07 0.62
C THR A 21 -0.33 -10.60 1.15
N TRP A 22 -1.05 -9.76 0.39
CA TRP A 22 -2.33 -9.12 0.76
C TRP A 22 -2.28 -8.23 2.01
N GLU A 23 -1.12 -8.13 2.66
CA GLU A 23 -0.83 -7.29 3.81
C GLU A 23 -0.60 -5.84 3.41
N ARG A 24 -0.16 -5.60 2.16
CA ARG A 24 0.13 -4.28 1.61
C ARG A 24 -0.59 -4.07 0.28
N ILE A 25 -1.45 -3.06 0.25
CA ILE A 25 -2.09 -2.62 -0.99
C ILE A 25 -1.21 -1.58 -1.70
N VAL A 26 -0.96 -1.84 -2.97
CA VAL A 26 -0.35 -0.90 -3.90
C VAL A 26 -1.31 -0.80 -5.10
N PRO A 27 -2.18 0.23 -5.17
CA PRO A 27 -3.33 0.20 -6.09
C PRO A 27 -3.00 -0.05 -7.56
N ASN A 28 -1.84 0.43 -8.05
CA ASN A 28 -1.39 0.22 -9.43
C ASN A 28 -0.71 -1.14 -9.68
N GLN A 29 -0.55 -1.96 -8.65
CA GLN A 29 0.01 -3.32 -8.71
C GLN A 29 -1.02 -4.38 -8.28
N THR A 30 -2.24 -3.98 -7.94
CA THR A 30 -3.33 -4.89 -7.59
C THR A 30 -3.95 -5.48 -8.87
N ALA A 31 -4.29 -6.77 -8.85
CA ALA A 31 -4.90 -7.46 -9.98
C ALA A 31 -6.29 -6.87 -10.33
N ASN A 32 -6.65 -6.90 -11.61
CA ASN A 32 -7.94 -6.39 -12.10
C ASN A 32 -9.01 -7.51 -12.16
N ASP A 33 -9.21 -8.20 -11.06
CA ASP A 33 -10.26 -9.20 -10.89
C ASP A 33 -11.31 -8.73 -9.87
N SER A 34 -12.48 -9.37 -9.87
CA SER A 34 -13.61 -8.93 -9.04
C SER A 34 -13.33 -8.92 -7.53
N ALA A 35 -12.50 -9.84 -7.03
CA ALA A 35 -12.19 -9.92 -5.61
C ALA A 35 -11.21 -8.81 -5.22
N SER A 36 -10.16 -8.62 -6.02
CA SER A 36 -9.18 -7.55 -5.86
C SER A 36 -9.82 -6.16 -5.91
N GLN A 37 -10.78 -5.94 -6.82
CA GLN A 37 -11.48 -4.67 -6.92
C GLN A 37 -12.37 -4.39 -5.69
N LYS A 38 -13.14 -5.38 -5.22
CA LYS A 38 -13.90 -5.24 -3.97
C LYS A 38 -13.00 -4.93 -2.78
N PHE A 39 -11.82 -5.54 -2.72
CA PHE A 39 -10.85 -5.29 -1.68
C PHE A 39 -10.31 -3.85 -1.74
N LEU A 40 -9.96 -3.35 -2.93
CA LEU A 40 -9.61 -1.95 -3.13
C LEU A 40 -10.73 -1.00 -2.72
N ASP A 41 -11.98 -1.27 -3.12
CA ASP A 41 -13.14 -0.45 -2.79
C ASP A 41 -13.32 -0.30 -1.27
N LEU A 42 -13.18 -1.39 -0.51
CA LEU A 42 -13.24 -1.35 0.96
C LEU A 42 -12.14 -0.45 1.54
N HIS A 43 -10.95 -0.48 0.96
CA HIS A 43 -9.81 0.33 1.40
C HIS A 43 -9.98 1.81 1.03
N PHE A 44 -10.41 2.13 -0.18
CA PHE A 44 -10.74 3.50 -0.58
C PHE A 44 -11.93 4.06 0.19
N GLY A 45 -12.93 3.22 0.49
CA GLY A 45 -14.12 3.59 1.25
C GLY A 45 -13.80 4.17 2.63
N ARG A 46 -12.82 3.59 3.34
CA ARG A 46 -12.36 4.11 4.65
C ARG A 46 -11.84 5.55 4.53
N TYR A 47 -10.99 5.81 3.54
CA TYR A 47 -10.43 7.15 3.30
C TYR A 47 -11.49 8.11 2.76
N LYS A 48 -12.47 7.64 1.98
CA LYS A 48 -13.62 8.44 1.56
C LYS A 48 -14.44 8.92 2.76
N THR A 49 -14.75 8.03 3.71
CA THR A 49 -15.44 8.42 4.95
C THR A 49 -14.61 9.40 5.76
N ALA A 50 -13.32 9.11 5.98
CA ALA A 50 -12.44 10.00 6.73
C ALA A 50 -12.29 11.40 6.08
N SER A 51 -12.33 11.48 4.75
CA SER A 51 -12.19 12.74 4.00
C SER A 51 -13.21 13.80 4.40
N SER A 52 -14.41 13.41 4.84
CA SER A 52 -15.43 14.36 5.31
C SER A 52 -15.09 15.07 6.62
N TYR A 53 -14.03 14.65 7.33
CA TYR A 53 -13.71 15.13 8.68
C TYR A 53 -12.38 15.87 8.81
N VAL A 54 -11.58 15.93 7.74
CA VAL A 54 -10.15 16.32 7.82
C VAL A 54 -9.86 17.77 7.46
N THR A 55 -10.81 18.53 6.92
CA THR A 55 -10.61 19.93 6.49
C THR A 55 -9.94 20.77 7.57
N ASP A 56 -8.82 21.42 7.20
CA ASP A 56 -7.95 22.25 8.05
C ASP A 56 -7.32 21.56 9.27
N LYS A 57 -7.41 20.22 9.37
CA LYS A 57 -6.81 19.45 10.47
C LYS A 57 -5.40 18.96 10.14
N LYS A 58 -4.59 18.80 11.20
CA LYS A 58 -3.36 18.02 11.15
C LYS A 58 -3.73 16.55 11.40
N VAL A 59 -3.46 15.68 10.45
CA VAL A 59 -3.88 14.26 10.47
C VAL A 59 -2.67 13.36 10.63
N LEU A 60 -2.79 12.35 11.50
CA LEU A 60 -1.88 11.22 11.59
C LEU A 60 -2.55 9.99 10.94
N ASP A 61 -1.94 9.45 9.90
CA ASP A 61 -2.41 8.27 9.17
C ASP A 61 -1.59 7.05 9.60
N ILE A 62 -2.14 6.26 10.53
CA ILE A 62 -1.49 5.10 11.12
C ILE A 62 -1.70 3.89 10.21
N ALA A 63 -0.64 3.10 10.00
CA ALA A 63 -0.62 1.97 9.08
C ALA A 63 -0.92 2.42 7.63
N CYS A 64 -0.31 3.55 7.22
CA CYS A 64 -0.57 4.20 5.93
C CYS A 64 -0.17 3.37 4.69
N GLY A 65 0.50 2.23 4.88
CA GLY A 65 0.87 1.33 3.79
C GLY A 65 1.74 2.03 2.74
N SER A 66 1.27 2.10 1.50
CA SER A 66 1.91 2.79 0.38
C SER A 66 1.58 4.29 0.29
N GLY A 67 0.77 4.83 1.20
CA GLY A 67 0.48 6.26 1.32
C GLY A 67 -0.63 6.80 0.41
N TYR A 68 -1.31 5.96 -0.37
CA TYR A 68 -2.42 6.40 -1.23
C TYR A 68 -3.54 7.08 -0.42
N GLY A 69 -3.84 6.53 0.77
CA GLY A 69 -4.80 7.09 1.71
C GLY A 69 -4.41 8.46 2.23
N SER A 70 -3.16 8.63 2.64
CA SER A 70 -2.63 9.91 3.10
C SER A 70 -2.76 11.00 2.03
N ARG A 71 -2.54 10.64 0.75
CA ARG A 71 -2.76 11.55 -0.38
C ARG A 71 -4.24 11.94 -0.53
N ILE A 72 -5.17 10.99 -0.40
CA ILE A 72 -6.61 11.26 -0.43
C ILE A 72 -6.98 12.26 0.66
N LEU A 73 -6.53 12.05 1.90
CA LEU A 73 -6.83 12.94 3.03
C LEU A 73 -6.24 14.34 2.83
N ARG A 74 -5.04 14.45 2.25
CA ARG A 74 -4.43 15.74 1.92
C ARG A 74 -5.24 16.50 0.87
N LEU A 75 -5.72 15.81 -0.17
CA LEU A 75 -6.56 16.39 -1.22
C LEU A 75 -7.96 16.74 -0.72
N ALA A 76 -8.47 16.05 0.29
CA ALA A 76 -9.74 16.35 0.94
C ALA A 76 -9.70 17.60 1.84
N GLY A 77 -8.56 18.29 1.95
CA GLY A 77 -8.45 19.55 2.68
C GLY A 77 -7.73 19.46 4.02
N ALA A 78 -7.12 18.33 4.37
CA ALA A 78 -6.25 18.28 5.54
C ALA A 78 -5.12 19.32 5.43
N LYS A 79 -4.86 20.04 6.53
CA LYS A 79 -3.77 21.02 6.63
C LYS A 79 -2.41 20.35 6.48
N SER A 80 -2.24 19.18 7.09
CA SER A 80 -1.06 18.33 6.92
C SER A 80 -1.43 16.88 7.22
N VAL A 81 -0.74 15.93 6.59
CA VAL A 81 -0.89 14.50 6.85
C VAL A 81 0.49 13.91 7.11
N VAL A 82 0.65 13.20 8.22
CA VAL A 82 1.86 12.41 8.54
C VAL A 82 1.46 10.94 8.47
N GLY A 83 2.09 10.18 7.59
CA GLY A 83 1.92 8.73 7.51
C GLY A 83 2.95 8.01 8.38
N VAL A 84 2.52 6.98 9.11
CA VAL A 84 3.40 6.10 9.88
C VAL A 84 3.15 4.65 9.48
N SER A 85 4.22 3.96 9.08
CA SER A 85 4.21 2.54 8.72
C SER A 85 5.47 1.86 9.27
N ARG A 86 5.45 0.53 9.34
CA ARG A 86 6.64 -0.28 9.68
C ARG A 86 7.59 -0.41 8.49
#